data_AF-A0A928U6Y1-F1
#
_entry.id   AF-A0A928U6Y1-F1
#
_cell.length_a   1.000
_cell.length_b   1.000
_cell.length_c   1.000
_cell.angle_alpha   90.00
_cell.angle_beta   90.00
_cell.angle_gamma   90.00
#
_symmetry.space_group_name_H-M   'P 1'
#
loop_
_entity.id
_entity.type
_entity.pdbx_description
1 polymer ?
#
loop_
_entity_poly.entity_id
_entity_poly.type
_entity_poly.pdbx_seq_one_letter_code
_entity_poly.pdbx_strand_id
1 'polypeptide(L)'
;MLRIGGVKLFTDGGTCERPALSYELRPGEGLGDLFHTQEALNEMVLAAQNGGYQVAIHAIGDRAVEQAQNAIAAALDGQPNSYRHRIDHNSVIRPDLLPRYGKIGIIPVVFGLYPSCNPFGPPPPPEYQAWEWPTRALLDTNSGLPVAWHGDDPFFGRIRPLDDLYSLMTRNDVDAEGTICPAPAWHRYTPSPLPKRCP
;
A
#
# COMPACT_ATOMS: atom_id res chain seq x y z
N MET A 1 -17.14 16.88 18.07
CA MET A 1 -17.43 15.58 18.73
C MET A 1 -16.29 14.64 18.42
N LEU A 2 -15.64 14.08 19.44
CA LEU A 2 -14.56 13.08 19.29
C LEU A 2 -15.19 11.70 19.06
N ARG A 3 -14.57 10.87 18.21
CA ARG A 3 -14.97 9.46 17.99
C ARG A 3 -13.75 8.57 18.13
N ILE A 4 -13.93 7.40 18.73
CA ILE A 4 -12.94 6.32 18.68
C ILE A 4 -13.13 5.64 17.32
N GLY A 5 -12.16 5.80 16.42
CA GLY A 5 -12.28 5.35 15.03
C GLY A 5 -12.00 3.86 14.83
N GLY A 6 -10.88 3.37 15.38
CA GLY A 6 -10.43 2.01 15.16
C GLY A 6 -9.10 1.70 15.85
N VAL A 7 -8.57 0.52 15.56
CA VAL A 7 -7.27 0.02 16.06
C VAL A 7 -6.24 0.09 14.94
N LYS A 8 -5.05 0.62 15.23
CA LYS A 8 -3.90 0.64 14.33
C LYS A 8 -2.98 -0.54 14.67
N LEU A 9 -2.61 -1.33 13.67
CA LEU A 9 -1.68 -2.47 13.78
C LEU A 9 -0.50 -2.27 12.83
N PHE A 10 0.64 -2.89 13.12
CA PHE A 10 1.85 -2.84 12.30
C PHE A 10 2.34 -4.25 12.00
N THR A 11 2.59 -4.58 10.74
CA THR A 11 3.03 -5.93 10.35
C THR A 11 4.48 -6.01 9.92
N ASP A 12 5.08 -4.90 9.50
CA ASP A 12 6.49 -4.81 9.12
C ASP A 12 7.07 -3.41 9.39
N GLY A 13 8.35 -3.23 9.06
CA GLY A 13 9.06 -1.96 9.19
C GLY A 13 8.69 -0.93 8.13
N GLY A 14 9.16 0.30 8.33
CA GLY A 14 9.00 1.40 7.39
C GLY A 14 9.69 1.15 6.04
N THR A 15 9.37 1.97 5.03
CA THR A 15 10.04 1.89 3.71
C THR A 15 11.56 2.09 3.82
N CYS A 16 12.01 2.84 4.83
CA CYS A 16 13.43 3.04 5.18
C CYS A 16 14.02 1.93 6.08
N GLU A 17 13.17 1.12 6.72
CA GLU A 17 13.54 0.20 7.81
C GLU A 17 13.34 -1.27 7.41
N ARG A 18 13.64 -1.59 6.14
CA ARG A 18 13.58 -2.96 5.56
C ARG A 18 12.17 -3.57 5.64
N PRO A 19 11.29 -3.21 4.70
CA PRO A 19 9.97 -3.84 4.63
C PRO A 19 10.07 -5.35 4.43
N ALA A 20 9.02 -6.08 4.82
CA ALA A 20 9.01 -7.54 4.70
C ALA A 20 8.73 -7.96 3.25
N LEU A 21 9.79 -8.27 2.51
CA LEU A 21 9.77 -8.58 1.08
C LEU A 21 9.97 -10.08 0.81
N SER A 22 9.43 -10.58 -0.30
CA SER A 22 9.75 -11.93 -0.80
C SER A 22 11.02 -11.98 -1.66
N TYR A 23 11.73 -10.86 -1.78
CA TYR A 23 13.00 -10.72 -2.49
C TYR A 23 13.95 -9.79 -1.74
N GLU A 24 15.25 -9.89 -2.03
CA GLU A 24 16.25 -8.97 -1.47
C GLU A 24 16.36 -7.72 -2.34
N LEU A 25 16.31 -6.53 -1.72
CA LEU A 25 16.56 -5.26 -2.42
C LEU A 25 18.01 -5.17 -2.92
N ARG A 26 18.97 -5.68 -2.13
CA ARG A 26 20.34 -5.97 -2.57
C ARG A 26 20.79 -7.33 -2.04
N PRO A 27 21.67 -8.03 -2.78
CA PRO A 27 22.25 -9.28 -2.33
C PRO A 27 22.84 -9.18 -0.92
N GLY A 28 22.35 -10.01 -0.01
CA GLY A 28 22.83 -10.10 1.38
C GLY A 28 22.20 -9.11 2.37
N GLU A 29 21.23 -8.29 1.95
CA GLU A 29 20.49 -7.40 2.87
C GLU A 29 19.33 -8.12 3.60
N GLY A 30 18.97 -9.32 3.17
CA GLY A 30 17.86 -10.11 3.72
C GLY A 30 16.49 -9.63 3.25
N LEU A 31 15.44 -10.19 3.86
CA LEU A 31 14.05 -10.09 3.39
C LEU A 31 13.16 -9.18 4.26
N GLY A 32 13.72 -8.50 5.25
CA GLY A 32 12.95 -7.80 6.28
C GLY A 32 12.14 -8.75 7.18
N ASP A 33 11.53 -8.20 8.21
CA ASP A 33 10.86 -8.96 9.27
C ASP A 33 9.36 -8.66 9.36
N LEU A 34 8.58 -9.71 9.57
CA LEU A 34 7.20 -9.58 10.02
C LEU A 34 7.19 -9.47 11.55
N PHE A 35 6.46 -8.50 12.09
CA PHE A 35 6.40 -8.26 13.54
C PHE A 35 5.55 -9.28 14.30
N HIS A 36 4.72 -10.02 13.57
CA HIS A 36 3.75 -10.96 14.12
C HIS A 36 3.79 -12.28 13.36
N THR A 37 3.38 -13.36 14.01
CA THR A 37 2.96 -14.57 13.30
C THR A 37 1.59 -14.34 12.66
N GLN A 38 1.20 -15.17 11.70
CA GLN A 38 -0.13 -15.06 11.09
C GLN A 38 -1.24 -15.27 12.13
N GLU A 39 -1.06 -16.24 13.02
CA GLU A 39 -2.02 -16.58 14.07
C GLU A 39 -2.22 -15.41 15.03
N ALA A 40 -1.14 -14.78 15.48
CA ALA A 40 -1.21 -13.63 16.38
C ALA A 40 -1.92 -12.44 15.71
N LEU A 41 -1.64 -12.16 14.43
CA LEU A 41 -2.32 -11.07 13.72
C LEU A 41 -3.81 -11.39 13.51
N ASN A 42 -4.17 -12.64 13.19
CA ASN A 42 -5.56 -13.06 13.07
C ASN A 42 -6.32 -12.82 14.38
N GLU A 43 -5.75 -13.20 15.52
CA GLU A 43 -6.35 -12.99 16.84
C GLU A 43 -6.54 -11.50 17.15
N MET A 44 -5.55 -10.65 16.85
CA MET A 44 -5.65 -9.20 17.06
C MET A 44 -6.75 -8.57 16.20
N VAL A 45 -6.83 -8.92 14.92
CA VAL A 45 -7.84 -8.37 14.00
C VAL A 45 -9.23 -8.85 14.40
N LEU A 46 -9.39 -10.14 14.74
CA LEU A 46 -10.67 -10.69 15.21
C LEU A 46 -11.12 -10.03 16.52
N ALA A 47 -10.21 -9.83 17.47
CA ALA A 47 -10.52 -9.15 18.73
C ALA A 47 -10.99 -7.70 18.51
N ALA A 48 -10.32 -6.95 17.63
CA ALA A 48 -10.72 -5.59 17.28
C ALA A 48 -12.11 -5.57 16.60
N GLN A 49 -12.35 -6.50 15.66
CA GLN A 49 -13.63 -6.63 14.96
C GLN A 49 -14.77 -6.98 15.94
N ASN A 50 -14.56 -7.94 16.85
CA ASN A 50 -15.54 -8.32 17.88
C ASN A 50 -15.82 -7.17 18.86
N GLY A 51 -14.86 -6.26 19.04
CA GLY A 51 -15.03 -5.01 19.77
C GLY A 51 -15.80 -3.92 18.99
N GLY A 52 -16.18 -4.18 17.74
CA GLY A 52 -16.87 -3.23 16.87
C GLY A 52 -15.95 -2.18 16.22
N TYR A 53 -14.64 -2.42 16.20
CA TYR A 53 -13.66 -1.46 15.70
C TYR A 53 -13.19 -1.78 14.28
N GLN A 54 -12.97 -0.73 13.47
CA GLN A 54 -12.20 -0.83 12.24
C GLN A 54 -10.74 -1.14 12.60
N VAL A 55 -10.06 -1.98 11.81
CA VAL A 55 -8.59 -2.06 11.82
C VAL A 55 -7.98 -1.26 10.66
N ALA A 56 -6.88 -0.59 10.95
CA ALA A 56 -5.97 -0.02 9.98
C ALA A 56 -4.61 -0.70 10.15
N ILE A 57 -4.16 -1.45 9.16
CA ILE A 57 -2.93 -2.25 9.26
C ILE A 57 -1.85 -1.59 8.41
N HIS A 58 -0.75 -1.16 9.03
CA HIS A 58 0.46 -0.76 8.31
C HIS A 58 1.07 -2.00 7.64
N ALA A 59 1.19 -1.99 6.31
CA ALA A 59 1.92 -2.99 5.55
C ALA A 59 2.62 -2.37 4.34
N ILE A 60 3.94 -2.47 4.28
CA ILE A 60 4.74 -1.91 3.19
C ILE A 60 5.21 -2.99 2.22
N GLY A 61 5.83 -4.05 2.74
CA GLY A 61 6.34 -5.16 1.93
C GLY A 61 5.23 -6.14 1.49
N ASP A 62 5.49 -6.90 0.42
CA ASP A 62 4.49 -7.80 -0.15
C ASP A 62 4.09 -8.92 0.81
N ARG A 63 5.02 -9.40 1.64
CA ARG A 63 4.73 -10.41 2.67
C ARG A 63 3.84 -9.83 3.78
N ALA A 64 4.05 -8.56 4.14
CA ALA A 64 3.22 -7.86 5.11
C ALA A 64 1.81 -7.62 4.57
N VAL A 65 1.69 -7.22 3.31
CA VAL A 65 0.40 -7.07 2.62
C VAL A 65 -0.34 -8.40 2.59
N GLU A 66 0.33 -9.50 2.23
CA GLU A 66 -0.24 -10.84 2.25
C GLU A 66 -0.73 -11.23 3.66
N GLN A 67 0.09 -11.01 4.68
CA GLN A 67 -0.26 -11.32 6.08
C GLN A 67 -1.49 -10.54 6.55
N ALA A 68 -1.55 -9.24 6.23
CA ALA A 68 -2.68 -8.37 6.56
C ALA A 68 -3.96 -8.78 5.82
N GLN A 69 -3.87 -9.12 4.52
CA GLN A 69 -5.02 -9.62 3.76
C GLN A 69 -5.56 -10.93 4.33
N ASN A 70 -4.68 -11.85 4.74
CA ASN A 70 -5.06 -13.11 5.37
C ASN A 70 -5.79 -12.87 6.70
N ALA A 71 -5.27 -11.97 7.54
CA ALA A 71 -5.88 -11.67 8.84
C ALA A 71 -7.24 -10.99 8.72
N ILE A 72 -7.39 -10.03 7.80
CA ILE A 72 -8.69 -9.41 7.53
C ILE A 72 -9.68 -10.44 6.97
N ALA A 73 -9.26 -11.26 6.00
CA ALA A 73 -10.13 -12.31 5.45
C ALA A 73 -10.59 -13.32 6.51
N ALA A 74 -9.67 -13.72 7.41
CA ALA A 74 -9.98 -14.64 8.50
C ALA A 74 -10.98 -14.04 9.49
N ALA A 75 -10.84 -12.76 9.86
CA ALA A 75 -11.77 -12.10 10.76
C ALA A 75 -13.15 -11.90 10.13
N LEU A 76 -13.21 -11.56 8.83
CA LEU A 76 -14.47 -11.38 8.11
C LEU A 76 -15.21 -12.69 7.87
N ASP A 77 -14.51 -13.83 7.81
CA ASP A 77 -15.09 -15.17 7.61
C ASP A 77 -16.08 -15.22 6.43
N GLY A 78 -15.67 -14.65 5.29
CA GLY A 78 -16.48 -14.57 4.07
C GLY A 78 -17.62 -13.54 4.10
N GLN A 79 -17.83 -12.82 5.22
CA GLN A 79 -18.79 -11.73 5.29
C GLN A 79 -18.26 -10.46 4.59
N PRO A 80 -19.16 -9.58 4.12
CA PRO A 80 -18.74 -8.29 3.58
C PRO A 80 -17.96 -7.46 4.61
N ASN A 81 -16.94 -6.71 4.16
CA ASN A 81 -16.15 -5.81 5.00
C ASN A 81 -16.95 -4.55 5.45
N SER A 82 -17.98 -4.75 6.26
CA SER A 82 -18.84 -3.69 6.80
C SER A 82 -18.10 -2.78 7.80
N TYR A 83 -17.08 -3.32 8.48
CA TYR A 83 -16.17 -2.60 9.37
C TYR A 83 -15.17 -1.70 8.65
N ARG A 84 -15.11 -1.77 7.31
CA ARG A 84 -14.19 -0.99 6.47
C ARG A 84 -12.72 -1.20 6.83
N HIS A 85 -12.35 -2.42 7.24
CA HIS A 85 -10.95 -2.79 7.49
C HIS A 85 -10.06 -2.40 6.31
N ARG A 86 -8.89 -1.84 6.63
CA ARG A 86 -8.02 -1.21 5.64
C ARG A 86 -6.56 -1.56 5.86
N ILE A 87 -5.81 -1.52 4.76
CA ILE A 87 -4.35 -1.66 4.77
C ILE A 87 -3.78 -0.31 4.34
N ASP A 88 -2.91 0.24 5.17
CA ASP A 88 -2.22 1.50 4.92
C ASP A 88 -0.86 1.24 4.24
N HIS A 89 -0.38 2.24 3.48
CA HIS A 89 0.86 2.25 2.68
C HIS A 89 0.77 1.45 1.37
N ASN A 90 0.78 0.12 1.43
CA ASN A 90 0.72 -0.76 0.26
C ASN A 90 1.83 -0.47 -0.79
N SER A 91 3.05 -0.18 -0.32
CA SER A 91 4.14 0.28 -1.19
C SER A 91 4.69 -0.81 -2.10
N VAL A 92 4.66 -2.07 -1.68
CA VAL A 92 5.06 -3.22 -2.51
C VAL A 92 3.96 -4.26 -2.48
N ILE A 93 3.37 -4.56 -3.64
CA ILE A 93 2.28 -5.54 -3.76
C ILE A 93 2.61 -6.54 -4.86
N ARG A 94 2.65 -7.82 -4.50
CA ARG A 94 2.77 -8.92 -5.46
C ARG A 94 1.52 -8.98 -6.36
N PRO A 95 1.65 -9.24 -7.68
CA PRO A 95 0.51 -9.17 -8.61
C PRO A 95 -0.70 -10.04 -8.25
N ASP A 96 -0.50 -11.22 -7.66
CA ASP A 96 -1.57 -12.12 -7.22
C ASP A 96 -2.36 -11.59 -6.01
N LEU A 97 -1.80 -10.64 -5.26
CA LEU A 97 -2.47 -10.00 -4.12
C LEU A 97 -3.39 -8.85 -4.55
N LEU A 98 -3.21 -8.28 -5.75
CA LEU A 98 -4.01 -7.14 -6.23
C LEU A 98 -5.51 -7.47 -6.29
N PRO A 99 -5.99 -8.60 -6.87
CA PRO A 99 -7.41 -8.91 -6.95
C PRO A 99 -8.04 -9.26 -5.60
N ARG A 100 -7.22 -9.57 -4.59
CA ARG A 100 -7.72 -9.96 -3.25
C ARG A 100 -8.36 -8.77 -2.53
N TYR A 101 -7.91 -7.54 -2.77
CA TYR A 101 -8.53 -6.34 -2.20
C TYR A 101 -10.02 -6.27 -2.53
N GLY A 102 -10.39 -6.37 -3.81
CA GLY A 102 -11.78 -6.36 -4.26
C GLY A 102 -12.58 -7.57 -3.81
N LYS A 103 -11.97 -8.77 -3.81
CA LYS A 103 -12.62 -10.01 -3.35
C LYS A 103 -13.00 -9.96 -1.86
N ILE A 104 -12.14 -9.40 -1.02
CA ILE A 104 -12.35 -9.30 0.43
C ILE A 104 -13.09 -8.00 0.78
N GLY A 105 -13.03 -6.98 -0.08
CA GLY A 105 -13.54 -5.63 0.18
C GLY A 105 -12.61 -4.81 1.07
N ILE A 106 -11.31 -5.12 1.12
CA ILE A 106 -10.30 -4.37 1.90
C ILE A 106 -10.11 -3.01 1.26
N ILE A 107 -10.13 -1.94 2.07
CA ILE A 107 -9.84 -0.59 1.57
C ILE A 107 -8.32 -0.41 1.53
N PRO A 108 -7.70 -0.22 0.36
CA PRO A 108 -6.31 0.23 0.31
C PRO A 108 -6.24 1.73 0.63
N VAL A 109 -5.32 2.10 1.50
CA VAL A 109 -4.90 3.47 1.73
C VAL A 109 -3.46 3.60 1.27
N VAL A 110 -3.24 4.29 0.16
CA VAL A 110 -1.90 4.43 -0.44
C VAL A 110 -1.23 5.72 0.01
N PHE A 111 0.08 5.81 -0.17
CA PHE A 111 0.75 7.12 -0.10
C PHE A 111 0.24 8.03 -1.22
N GLY A 112 -0.03 9.29 -0.89
CA GLY A 112 -0.33 10.34 -1.87
C GLY A 112 0.91 10.73 -2.67
N LEU A 113 2.05 10.84 -1.98
CA LEU A 113 3.33 11.13 -2.61
C LEU A 113 3.91 9.89 -3.30
N TYR A 114 4.56 10.13 -4.44
CA TYR A 114 5.47 9.18 -5.05
C TYR A 114 6.90 9.54 -4.62
N PRO A 115 7.69 8.70 -3.95
CA PRO A 115 8.99 9.11 -3.40
C PRO A 115 10.11 9.12 -4.46
N SER A 116 9.97 9.99 -5.48
CA SER A 116 10.97 10.13 -6.55
C SER A 116 12.06 11.13 -6.20
N CYS A 117 11.76 12.16 -5.41
CA CYS A 117 12.77 13.12 -4.96
C CYS A 117 13.68 12.52 -3.88
N ASN A 118 13.13 11.65 -3.04
CA ASN A 118 13.87 10.93 -2.01
C ASN A 118 13.45 9.44 -1.95
N PRO A 119 13.97 8.58 -2.85
CA PRO A 119 13.65 7.16 -2.85
C PRO A 119 14.12 6.47 -1.58
N PHE A 120 13.31 5.54 -1.08
CA PHE A 120 13.55 4.83 0.18
C PHE A 120 14.55 3.68 0.12
N GLY A 121 15.24 3.54 -1.01
CA GLY A 121 16.19 2.46 -1.23
C GLY A 121 16.75 2.47 -2.65
N PRO A 122 17.63 1.50 -2.97
CA PRO A 122 18.02 1.27 -4.35
C PRO A 122 16.81 0.84 -5.19
N PRO A 123 16.89 0.97 -6.52
CA PRO A 123 15.94 0.33 -7.42
C PRO A 123 15.83 -1.17 -7.12
N PRO A 124 14.62 -1.73 -7.03
CA PRO A 124 14.45 -3.18 -6.92
C PRO A 124 14.95 -3.90 -8.18
N PRO A 125 15.26 -5.21 -8.09
CA PRO A 125 15.61 -6.00 -9.27
C PRO A 125 14.52 -5.92 -10.36
N PRO A 126 14.88 -5.98 -11.65
CA PRO A 126 13.95 -5.73 -12.77
C PRO A 126 12.63 -6.50 -12.71
N GLU A 127 12.66 -7.75 -12.25
CA GLU A 127 11.50 -8.63 -12.11
C GLU A 127 10.51 -8.20 -11.02
N TYR A 128 10.94 -7.39 -10.05
CA TYR A 128 10.12 -6.90 -8.93
C TYR A 128 9.72 -5.42 -9.07
N GLN A 129 10.28 -4.70 -10.04
CA GLN A 129 10.03 -3.27 -10.26
C GLN A 129 8.54 -2.91 -10.40
N ALA A 130 7.74 -3.78 -11.01
CA ALA A 130 6.31 -3.55 -11.20
C ALA A 130 5.49 -3.70 -9.90
N TRP A 131 6.07 -4.26 -8.84
CA TRP A 131 5.39 -4.48 -7.57
C TRP A 131 5.43 -3.23 -6.69
N GLU A 132 6.40 -2.35 -6.93
CA GLU A 132 6.61 -1.11 -6.18
C GLU A 132 5.62 -0.02 -6.63
N TRP A 133 5.00 0.66 -5.67
CA TRP A 133 3.99 1.71 -5.83
C TRP A 133 2.91 1.38 -6.88
N PRO A 134 2.26 0.20 -6.83
CA PRO A 134 1.42 -0.29 -7.92
C PRO A 134 0.01 0.32 -7.90
N THR A 135 -0.16 1.56 -7.43
CA THR A 135 -1.46 2.23 -7.20
C THR A 135 -2.38 2.14 -8.42
N ARG A 136 -1.85 2.32 -9.64
CA ARG A 136 -2.68 2.18 -10.85
C ARG A 136 -3.16 0.75 -11.06
N ALA A 137 -2.28 -0.24 -10.96
CA ALA A 137 -2.64 -1.64 -11.12
C ALA A 137 -3.65 -2.07 -10.05
N LEU A 138 -3.50 -1.57 -8.82
CA LEU A 138 -4.43 -1.76 -7.73
C LEU A 138 -5.83 -1.20 -8.05
N LEU A 139 -5.90 0.03 -8.58
CA LEU A 139 -7.16 0.66 -8.98
C LEU A 139 -7.81 -0.04 -10.17
N ASP A 140 -7.04 -0.36 -11.21
CA ASP A 140 -7.54 -1.05 -12.41
C ASP A 140 -8.12 -2.41 -12.07
N THR A 141 -7.39 -3.20 -11.28
CA THR A 141 -7.80 -4.54 -10.86
C THR A 141 -9.06 -4.52 -9.99
N ASN A 142 -9.30 -3.43 -9.24
CA ASN A 142 -10.35 -3.33 -8.24
C ASN A 142 -11.33 -2.18 -8.55
N SER A 143 -11.79 -2.11 -9.80
CA SER A 143 -12.73 -1.09 -10.24
C SER A 143 -13.99 -1.04 -9.35
N GLY A 144 -14.27 0.14 -8.77
CA GLY A 144 -15.41 0.37 -7.88
C GLY A 144 -15.13 0.13 -6.39
N LEU A 145 -13.96 -0.38 -6.02
CA LEU A 145 -13.53 -0.48 -4.63
C LEU A 145 -13.23 0.92 -4.07
N PRO A 146 -13.70 1.27 -2.85
CA PRO A 146 -13.28 2.50 -2.19
C PRO A 146 -11.75 2.49 -1.95
N VAL A 147 -11.08 3.57 -2.32
CA VAL A 147 -9.65 3.81 -2.09
C VAL A 147 -9.47 5.15 -1.39
N ALA A 148 -8.46 5.24 -0.54
CA ALA A 148 -8.02 6.49 0.08
C ALA A 148 -6.51 6.69 -0.09
N TRP A 149 -6.02 7.88 0.24
CA TRP A 149 -4.59 8.15 0.34
C TRP A 149 -4.26 8.94 1.62
N HIS A 150 -2.98 8.98 1.97
CA HIS A 150 -2.46 9.79 3.07
C HIS A 150 -1.07 10.38 2.73
N GLY A 151 -0.71 11.48 3.39
CA GLY A 151 0.64 12.08 3.31
C GLY A 151 1.61 11.60 4.40
N ASP A 152 1.11 10.86 5.40
CA ASP A 152 1.90 10.32 6.53
C ASP A 152 2.70 11.38 7.31
N ASP A 153 2.08 12.55 7.57
CA ASP A 153 2.72 13.63 8.32
C ASP A 153 3.20 13.17 9.71
N PRO A 154 4.41 13.55 10.13
CA PRO A 154 5.35 14.46 9.46
C PRO A 154 6.43 13.75 8.62
N PHE A 155 6.29 12.45 8.33
CA PHE A 155 7.35 11.62 7.75
C PHE A 155 7.81 12.11 6.36
N PHE A 156 6.87 12.43 5.46
CA PHE A 156 7.17 13.00 4.12
C PHE A 156 7.25 14.53 4.13
N GLY A 157 7.28 15.15 5.31
CA GLY A 157 7.08 16.57 5.48
C GLY A 157 5.60 16.95 5.60
N ARG A 158 5.33 18.26 5.59
CA ARG A 158 3.97 18.77 5.80
C ARG A 158 3.04 18.30 4.70
N ILE A 159 1.82 17.90 5.09
CA ILE A 159 0.74 17.54 4.15
C ILE A 159 0.49 18.69 3.17
N ARG A 160 0.62 18.38 1.87
CA ARG A 160 0.30 19.25 0.73
C ARG A 160 -0.65 18.49 -0.18
N PRO A 161 -1.99 18.55 0.04
CA PRO A 161 -2.93 17.68 -0.67
C PRO A 161 -2.95 17.85 -2.19
N LEU A 162 -2.58 19.03 -2.68
CA LEU A 162 -2.46 19.29 -4.12
C LEU A 162 -1.22 18.61 -4.71
N ASP A 163 -0.13 18.51 -3.94
CA ASP A 163 1.09 17.83 -4.36
C ASP A 163 0.86 16.32 -4.34
N ASP A 164 0.17 15.79 -3.32
CA ASP A 164 -0.28 14.39 -3.29
C ASP A 164 -1.13 14.06 -4.53
N LEU A 165 -2.11 14.91 -4.87
CA LEU A 165 -2.95 14.69 -6.05
C LEU A 165 -2.14 14.75 -7.34
N TYR A 166 -1.21 15.70 -7.44
CA TYR A 166 -0.28 15.79 -8.56
C TYR A 166 0.57 14.51 -8.69
N SER A 167 1.10 13.99 -7.58
CA SER A 167 1.87 12.75 -7.54
C SER A 167 1.04 11.53 -7.92
N LEU A 168 -0.18 11.38 -7.40
CA LEU A 168 -1.08 10.29 -7.78
C LEU A 168 -1.43 10.30 -9.27
N MET A 169 -1.58 11.50 -9.85
CA MET A 169 -1.97 11.67 -11.27
C MET A 169 -0.79 11.51 -12.24
N THR A 170 0.39 11.97 -11.86
CA THR A 170 1.56 12.05 -12.75
C THR A 170 2.66 11.04 -12.43
N ARG A 171 2.62 10.45 -11.23
CA ARG A 171 3.70 9.68 -10.59
C ARG A 171 4.98 10.45 -10.32
N ASN A 172 4.98 11.76 -10.55
CA ASN A 172 6.12 12.61 -10.24
C ASN A 172 6.03 13.11 -8.80
N ASP A 173 7.17 13.40 -8.22
CA ASP A 173 7.30 14.00 -6.89
C ASP A 173 7.59 15.51 -7.02
N VAL A 174 7.36 16.26 -5.95
CA VAL A 174 7.69 17.68 -5.84
C VAL A 174 8.41 17.93 -4.51
N ASP A 175 9.66 18.38 -4.57
CA ASP A 175 10.45 18.67 -3.38
C ASP A 175 9.94 19.91 -2.61
N ALA A 176 10.67 20.31 -1.57
CA ALA A 176 10.31 21.47 -0.74
C ALA A 176 10.49 22.81 -1.48
N GLU A 177 11.37 22.83 -2.49
CA GLU A 177 11.70 23.99 -3.32
C GLU A 177 10.77 24.11 -4.55
N GLY A 178 9.94 23.10 -4.82
CA GLY A 178 9.02 23.05 -5.94
C GLY A 178 9.60 22.40 -7.20
N THR A 179 10.76 21.75 -7.11
CA THR A 179 11.37 21.00 -8.20
C THR A 179 10.60 19.71 -8.45
N ILE A 180 10.31 19.41 -9.71
CA ILE A 180 9.65 18.16 -10.11
C ILE A 180 10.70 17.06 -10.25
N CYS A 181 10.59 15.99 -9.46
CA CYS A 181 11.41 14.79 -9.61
C CYS A 181 10.58 13.73 -10.35
N PRO A 182 10.96 13.37 -11.60
CA PRO A 182 10.16 12.46 -12.39
C PRO A 182 10.27 11.03 -11.86
N ALA A 183 9.17 10.26 -11.99
CA ALA A 183 9.14 8.85 -11.61
C ALA A 183 10.30 8.04 -12.23
N PRO A 184 10.76 6.94 -11.61
CA PRO A 184 11.68 6.01 -12.26
C PRO A 184 11.10 5.43 -13.57
N ALA A 185 11.97 5.00 -14.50
CA ALA A 185 11.54 4.59 -15.84
C ALA A 185 10.53 3.43 -15.86
N TRP A 186 10.65 2.47 -14.93
CA TRP A 186 9.71 1.34 -14.78
C TRP A 186 8.34 1.73 -14.20
N HIS A 187 8.25 2.94 -13.64
CA HIS A 187 7.02 3.52 -13.12
C HIS A 187 6.42 4.58 -14.03
N ARG A 188 7.21 5.11 -14.98
CA ARG A 188 6.69 5.96 -16.05
C ARG A 188 5.76 5.12 -16.91
N TYR A 189 4.57 5.66 -17.15
CA TYR A 189 3.60 5.06 -18.06
C TYR A 189 4.23 4.89 -19.44
N THR A 190 4.44 3.64 -19.86
CA THR A 190 4.36 3.29 -21.27
C THR A 190 2.88 3.17 -21.60
N PRO A 191 2.36 3.95 -22.55
CA PRO A 191 1.01 3.74 -23.02
C PRO A 191 0.87 2.31 -23.52
N SER A 192 0.14 1.49 -22.75
CA SER A 192 -0.58 0.39 -23.38
C SER A 192 -1.45 1.05 -24.43
N PRO A 193 -1.37 0.66 -25.72
CA PRO A 193 -2.20 1.25 -26.75
C PRO A 193 -3.63 1.15 -26.25
N LEU A 194 -4.28 2.31 -26.05
CA LEU A 194 -5.69 2.37 -25.69
C LEU A 194 -6.41 1.32 -26.54
N PRO A 195 -7.21 0.40 -25.95
CA PRO A 195 -7.98 -0.53 -26.75
C PRO A 195 -8.73 0.33 -27.76
N LYS A 196 -8.47 0.07 -29.06
CA LYS A 196 -9.09 0.82 -30.15
C LYS A 196 -10.57 0.83 -29.83
N ARG A 197 -11.13 2.02 -29.55
CA ARG A 197 -12.58 2.15 -29.47
C ARG A 197 -13.12 1.59 -30.78
N CYS A 198 -13.97 0.56 -30.68
CA CYS A 198 -14.66 0.07 -31.87
C CYS A 198 -15.40 1.24 -32.53
N PRO A 199 -15.47 1.26 -33.87
CA PRO A 199 -16.09 2.34 -34.64
C PRO A 199 -17.56 2.57 -34.26
#